data_AF-A0A098S123-F1
#
_entry.id   AF-A0A098S123-F1
#
_cell.length_a   1.000
_cell.length_b   1.000
_cell.length_c   1.000
_cell.angle_alpha   90.00
_cell.angle_beta   90.00
_cell.angle_gamma   90.00
#
_symmetry.space_group_name_H-M   'P 1'
#
loop_
_entity.id
_entity.type
_entity.pdbx_description
1 polymer ?
#
loop_
_entity_poly.entity_id
_entity_poly.type
_entity_poly.pdbx_seq_one_letter_code
_entity_poly.pdbx_strand_id
1 'polypeptide(L)'
;MVVYPEPWFWLSSFGYEIGSEQDDFQMVEDLIGHINSNYSIDLNDICIGGLSNGGSFTYNLVCEYNSTTSTRPYRFKAFAVVAGAMLASDLNVDSCNIAQEVPLIAIHGTADPAAFYEGNSFYYNGQDTFWYYNAHTEDVVEFWARTINGCDANPSVTPLPDLVTEPQEPSTVELIEYDCDNCSNTQLYKINNGWHTWPTSDAVNDNLYGGHNQDIIASQLIAEFFECTSTVVSTTDVHLDPNSVSVYPNPVEDELSIQVNGDLKRVEIYSPTGKKVRSNGAPDSTISLGHLPSGIYFLSVETAAGTIMKKIIKN
;
A
#
# COMPACT_ATOMS: atom_id res chain seq x y z
N MET A 1 -0.09 -1.37 -11.13
CA MET A 1 -1.08 -2.17 -11.90
C MET A 1 -1.80 -3.05 -10.89
N VAL A 2 -3.13 -3.03 -10.85
CA VAL A 2 -3.91 -3.87 -9.93
C VAL A 2 -4.32 -5.12 -10.71
N VAL A 3 -3.90 -6.30 -10.26
CA VAL A 3 -4.33 -7.58 -10.81
C VAL A 3 -4.98 -8.39 -9.70
N TYR A 4 -6.18 -8.88 -9.98
CA TYR A 4 -6.98 -9.66 -9.05
C TYR A 4 -7.00 -11.10 -9.59
N PRO A 5 -6.26 -12.05 -8.98
CA PRO A 5 -6.65 -13.45 -9.09
C PRO A 5 -8.01 -13.58 -8.38
N GLU A 6 -8.96 -14.28 -9.00
CA GLU A 6 -10.17 -14.71 -8.30
C GLU A 6 -9.96 -16.13 -7.77
N PRO A 7 -9.50 -16.33 -6.53
CA PRO A 7 -9.65 -17.63 -5.90
C PRO A 7 -11.14 -17.82 -5.61
N TRP A 8 -11.83 -18.71 -6.33
CA TRP A 8 -13.28 -18.85 -6.19
C TRP A 8 -13.76 -19.50 -4.89
N PHE A 9 -12.89 -19.69 -3.89
CA PHE A 9 -13.30 -20.14 -2.56
C PHE A 9 -12.34 -19.62 -1.47
N TRP A 10 -12.90 -19.14 -0.35
CA TRP A 10 -12.20 -18.73 0.88
C TRP A 10 -11.42 -19.86 1.60
N LEU A 11 -11.32 -21.03 0.96
CA LEU A 11 -10.72 -22.27 1.46
C LEU A 11 -9.66 -22.84 0.52
N SER A 12 -9.33 -22.13 -0.58
CA SER A 12 -8.15 -22.48 -1.37
C SER A 12 -6.94 -22.43 -0.46
N SER A 13 -6.08 -23.44 -0.50
CA SER A 13 -4.68 -23.27 -0.14
C SER A 13 -4.14 -22.17 -1.07
N PHE A 14 -4.21 -20.92 -0.61
CA PHE A 14 -4.14 -19.69 -1.38
C PHE A 14 -2.98 -19.65 -2.37
N GLY A 15 -3.31 -19.84 -3.65
CA GLY A 15 -2.39 -20.01 -4.78
C GLY A 15 -2.69 -21.26 -5.63
N TYR A 16 -3.36 -22.25 -5.04
CA TYR A 16 -3.92 -23.41 -5.71
C TYR A 16 -5.38 -23.58 -5.30
N GLU A 17 -6.30 -23.57 -6.25
CA GLU A 17 -7.69 -23.96 -5.97
C GLU A 17 -7.74 -25.45 -5.62
N ILE A 18 -8.25 -25.79 -4.43
CA ILE A 18 -8.41 -27.19 -4.03
C ILE A 18 -9.38 -27.87 -5.00
N GLY A 19 -8.87 -28.79 -5.82
CA GLY A 19 -9.65 -29.53 -6.81
C GLY A 19 -9.69 -28.92 -8.21
N SER A 20 -8.91 -27.86 -8.46
CA SER A 20 -8.68 -27.32 -9.81
C SER A 20 -7.18 -27.42 -10.17
N GLU A 21 -6.87 -27.50 -11.47
CA GLU A 21 -5.48 -27.52 -11.98
C GLU A 21 -4.89 -26.10 -12.08
N GLN A 22 -5.56 -25.08 -11.56
CA GLN A 22 -5.13 -23.69 -11.69
C GLN A 22 -4.12 -23.29 -10.63
N ASP A 23 -3.02 -22.70 -11.10
CA ASP A 23 -1.89 -22.21 -10.32
C ASP A 23 -1.89 -20.67 -10.41
N ASP A 24 -2.44 -20.00 -9.39
CA ASP A 24 -2.50 -18.53 -9.35
C ASP A 24 -1.10 -17.92 -9.18
N PHE A 25 -0.12 -18.67 -8.66
CA PHE A 25 1.26 -18.23 -8.67
C PHE A 25 1.79 -18.16 -10.11
N GLN A 26 1.48 -19.15 -10.96
CA GLN A 26 1.86 -19.12 -12.38
C GLN A 26 1.23 -17.92 -13.10
N MET A 27 -0.01 -17.55 -12.76
CA MET A 27 -0.63 -16.34 -13.30
C MET A 27 0.21 -15.08 -12.99
N VAL A 28 0.73 -14.96 -11.76
CA VAL A 28 1.61 -13.84 -11.37
C VAL A 28 2.93 -13.89 -12.14
N GLU A 29 3.51 -15.07 -12.37
CA GLU A 29 4.71 -15.20 -13.20
C GLU A 29 4.48 -14.73 -14.63
N ASP A 30 3.39 -15.20 -15.23
CA ASP A 30 3.02 -14.90 -16.62
C ASP A 30 2.77 -13.41 -16.78
N LEU A 31 2.17 -12.78 -15.77
CA LEU A 31 1.96 -11.34 -15.71
C LEU A 31 3.29 -10.58 -15.65
N ILE A 32 4.19 -10.93 -14.74
CA ILE A 32 5.52 -10.31 -14.63
C ILE A 32 6.28 -10.49 -15.96
N GLY A 33 6.23 -11.69 -16.54
CA GLY A 33 6.84 -11.99 -17.85
C GLY A 33 6.23 -11.15 -18.98
N HIS A 34 4.91 -10.98 -18.98
CA HIS A 34 4.21 -10.13 -19.94
C HIS A 34 4.63 -8.66 -19.81
N ILE A 35 4.68 -8.10 -18.60
CA ILE A 35 5.15 -6.73 -18.37
C ILE A 35 6.60 -6.60 -18.85
N ASN A 36 7.50 -7.50 -18.46
CA ASN A 36 8.91 -7.46 -18.85
C ASN A 36 9.11 -7.55 -20.37
N SER A 37 8.25 -8.27 -21.08
CA SER A 37 8.30 -8.35 -22.55
C SER A 37 7.81 -7.08 -23.26
N ASN A 38 7.00 -6.26 -22.59
CA ASN A 38 6.39 -5.05 -23.18
C ASN A 38 6.99 -3.73 -22.64
N TYR A 39 7.64 -3.77 -21.48
CA TYR A 39 8.16 -2.61 -20.77
C TYR A 39 9.53 -2.94 -20.16
N SER A 40 10.42 -1.95 -20.08
CA SER A 40 11.68 -2.08 -19.37
C SER A 40 11.44 -1.95 -17.87
N ILE A 41 11.44 -3.08 -17.17
CA ILE A 41 11.37 -3.15 -15.71
C ILE A 41 12.65 -3.77 -15.14
N ASP A 42 12.99 -3.45 -13.89
CA ASP A 42 14.03 -4.17 -13.16
C ASP A 42 13.40 -5.36 -12.45
N LEU A 43 13.78 -6.58 -12.84
CA LEU A 43 13.25 -7.80 -12.25
C LEU A 43 13.77 -8.05 -10.82
N ASN A 44 14.75 -7.28 -10.35
CA ASN A 44 15.19 -7.28 -8.95
C ASN A 44 14.46 -6.24 -8.11
N ASP A 45 13.62 -5.39 -8.73
CA ASP A 45 12.86 -4.33 -8.07
C ASP A 45 11.35 -4.52 -8.26
N ILE A 46 10.86 -5.69 -7.82
CA ILE A 46 9.44 -6.04 -7.88
C ILE A 46 8.88 -5.98 -6.46
N CYS A 47 7.91 -5.09 -6.24
CA CYS A 47 7.13 -5.03 -5.02
C CYS A 47 5.70 -5.52 -5.28
N ILE A 48 5.06 -6.11 -4.28
CA ILE A 48 3.70 -6.67 -4.41
C ILE A 48 2.82 -6.28 -3.24
N GLY A 49 1.51 -6.13 -3.47
CA GLY A 49 0.59 -5.90 -2.37
C GLY A 49 -0.86 -6.06 -2.75
N GLY A 50 -1.71 -6.18 -1.74
CA GLY A 50 -3.13 -6.46 -1.93
C GLY A 50 -4.00 -6.16 -0.72
N LEU A 51 -5.31 -6.09 -0.98
CA LEU A 51 -6.38 -5.91 0.01
C LEU A 51 -7.06 -7.24 0.29
N SER A 52 -7.47 -7.51 1.53
CA SER A 52 -8.37 -8.63 1.85
C SER A 52 -7.77 -9.98 1.41
N ASN A 53 -8.50 -10.75 0.60
CA ASN A 53 -7.98 -11.96 -0.07
C ASN A 53 -6.72 -11.70 -0.90
N GLY A 54 -6.59 -10.54 -1.53
CA GLY A 54 -5.36 -10.14 -2.20
C GLY A 54 -4.21 -9.90 -1.22
N GLY A 55 -4.49 -9.42 -0.01
CA GLY A 55 -3.52 -9.28 1.08
C GLY A 55 -3.07 -10.63 1.62
N SER A 56 -4.01 -11.55 1.87
CA SER A 56 -3.71 -12.94 2.22
C SER A 56 -2.91 -13.65 1.13
N PHE A 57 -3.29 -13.48 -0.14
CA PHE A 57 -2.53 -14.02 -1.27
C PHE A 57 -1.13 -13.41 -1.37
N THR A 58 -0.96 -12.13 -1.01
CA THR A 58 0.34 -11.48 -0.96
C THR A 58 1.29 -12.18 0.03
N TYR A 59 0.84 -12.53 1.24
CA TYR A 59 1.66 -13.32 2.18
C TYR A 59 2.12 -14.64 1.56
N ASN A 60 1.19 -15.38 0.92
CA ASN A 60 1.48 -16.66 0.29
C ASN A 60 2.46 -16.52 -0.88
N LEU A 61 2.28 -15.50 -1.72
CA LEU A 61 3.20 -15.16 -2.81
C LEU A 61 4.61 -14.92 -2.30
N VAL A 62 4.76 -14.15 -1.22
CA VAL A 62 6.07 -13.86 -0.65
C VAL A 62 6.69 -15.11 -0.04
N CYS A 63 5.93 -15.91 0.73
CA CYS A 63 6.42 -17.18 1.26
C CYS A 63 6.85 -18.16 0.15
N GLU A 64 6.09 -18.29 -0.92
CA GLU A 64 6.39 -19.19 -2.04
C GLU A 64 7.56 -18.67 -2.89
N TYR A 65 7.55 -17.40 -3.31
CA TYR A 65 8.58 -16.88 -4.23
C TYR A 65 9.90 -16.63 -3.52
N ASN A 66 9.88 -16.08 -2.29
CA ASN A 66 11.10 -15.74 -1.57
C ASN A 66 11.64 -16.88 -0.70
N SER A 67 10.98 -18.05 -0.70
CA SER A 67 11.49 -19.24 -0.02
C SER A 67 12.89 -19.65 -0.53
N THR A 68 13.73 -20.12 0.39
CA THR A 68 15.04 -20.73 0.09
C THR A 68 14.96 -21.95 -0.83
N THR A 69 13.81 -22.62 -0.89
CA THR A 69 13.56 -23.81 -1.71
C THR A 69 12.78 -23.51 -2.99
N SER A 70 12.39 -22.26 -3.21
CA SER A 70 11.55 -21.87 -4.34
C SER A 70 12.26 -22.04 -5.68
N THR A 71 11.61 -22.70 -6.63
CA THR A 71 12.05 -22.77 -8.03
C THR A 71 11.44 -21.68 -8.91
N ARG A 72 10.61 -20.79 -8.33
CA ARG A 72 9.99 -19.67 -9.03
C ARG A 72 11.06 -18.69 -9.52
N PRO A 73 10.89 -18.03 -10.68
CA PRO A 73 11.95 -17.24 -11.31
C PRO A 73 12.13 -15.82 -10.75
N TYR A 74 11.16 -15.33 -9.99
CA TYR A 74 11.14 -13.96 -9.46
C TYR A 74 11.27 -13.92 -7.94
N ARG A 75 11.64 -12.77 -7.39
CA ARG A 75 11.67 -12.51 -5.94
C ARG A 75 11.03 -11.15 -5.70
N PHE A 76 10.26 -11.03 -4.62
CA PHE A 76 9.71 -9.75 -4.20
C PHE A 76 10.70 -9.03 -3.30
N LYS A 77 10.97 -7.77 -3.61
CA LYS A 77 11.87 -6.92 -2.84
C LYS A 77 11.23 -6.43 -1.56
N ALA A 78 9.96 -6.06 -1.62
CA ALA A 78 9.14 -5.63 -0.49
C ALA A 78 7.67 -5.92 -0.78
N PHE A 79 6.83 -5.90 0.24
CA PHE A 79 5.40 -6.15 0.06
C PHE A 79 4.51 -5.37 1.02
N ALA A 80 3.26 -5.19 0.60
CA ALA A 80 2.24 -4.45 1.32
C ALA A 80 0.98 -5.28 1.51
N VAL A 81 0.46 -5.30 2.73
CA VAL A 81 -0.78 -6.01 3.05
C VAL A 81 -1.78 -5.05 3.67
N VAL A 82 -2.97 -4.95 3.08
CA VAL A 82 -4.07 -4.16 3.60
C VAL A 82 -5.22 -5.10 3.96
N ALA A 83 -5.70 -5.04 5.20
CA ALA A 83 -6.83 -5.83 5.69
C ALA A 83 -6.75 -7.34 5.33
N GLY A 84 -5.55 -7.90 5.30
CA GLY A 84 -5.27 -9.28 4.88
C GLY A 84 -4.82 -10.14 6.06
N ALA A 85 -5.25 -11.39 6.09
CA ALA A 85 -4.91 -12.32 7.17
C ALA A 85 -3.86 -13.36 6.73
N MET A 86 -2.98 -13.74 7.64
CA MET A 86 -2.05 -14.86 7.49
C MET A 86 -2.50 -16.02 8.38
N LEU A 87 -2.33 -17.25 7.93
CA LEU A 87 -2.65 -18.42 8.75
C LEU A 87 -1.63 -18.55 9.89
N ALA A 88 -2.12 -18.86 11.09
CA ALA A 88 -1.28 -19.13 12.25
C ALA A 88 -0.35 -20.33 12.03
N SER A 89 -0.73 -21.27 11.17
CA SER A 89 0.12 -22.39 10.74
C SER A 89 1.34 -21.96 9.94
N ASP A 90 1.34 -20.73 9.41
CA ASP A 90 2.38 -20.23 8.52
C ASP A 90 3.37 -19.31 9.27
N LEU A 91 3.09 -18.97 10.53
CA LEU A 91 3.96 -18.20 11.42
C LEU A 91 5.14 -19.01 11.95
N ASN A 92 5.88 -19.65 11.05
CA ASN A 92 7.11 -20.36 11.36
C ASN A 92 7.98 -20.50 10.10
N VAL A 93 9.28 -20.71 10.33
CA VAL A 93 10.27 -20.83 9.25
C VAL A 93 10.17 -22.13 8.45
N ASP A 94 9.43 -23.14 8.91
CA ASP A 94 9.24 -24.37 8.12
C ASP A 94 8.19 -24.15 7.02
N SER A 95 7.13 -23.40 7.33
CA SER A 95 6.06 -23.02 6.38
C SER A 95 6.44 -21.81 5.51
N CYS A 96 7.14 -20.82 6.07
CA CYS A 96 7.55 -19.60 5.36
C CYS A 96 9.06 -19.36 5.52
N ASN A 97 9.87 -20.13 4.77
CA ASN A 97 11.33 -20.13 4.88
C ASN A 97 12.01 -19.10 3.97
N ILE A 98 11.88 -17.82 4.30
CA ILE A 98 12.40 -16.73 3.46
C ILE A 98 13.94 -16.68 3.49
N ALA A 99 14.56 -16.54 2.32
CA ALA A 99 16.02 -16.58 2.16
C ALA A 99 16.77 -15.27 2.48
N GLN A 100 16.08 -14.14 2.43
CA GLN A 100 16.62 -12.78 2.56
C GLN A 100 15.59 -11.90 3.27
N GLU A 101 16.01 -10.79 3.85
CA GLU A 101 15.08 -9.82 4.43
C GLU A 101 14.10 -9.34 3.35
N VAL A 102 12.82 -9.25 3.71
CA VAL A 102 11.75 -8.78 2.82
C VAL A 102 10.91 -7.78 3.63
N PRO A 103 11.07 -6.47 3.40
CA PRO A 103 10.32 -5.45 4.11
C PRO A 103 8.80 -5.58 3.94
N LEU A 104 8.07 -5.35 5.02
CA LEU A 104 6.62 -5.42 5.14
C LEU A 104 6.02 -4.08 5.58
N ILE A 105 5.02 -3.60 4.85
CA ILE A 105 4.06 -2.60 5.35
C ILE A 105 2.67 -3.24 5.48
N ALA A 106 2.16 -3.31 6.70
CA ALA A 106 0.82 -3.80 7.01
C ALA A 106 -0.11 -2.63 7.38
N ILE A 107 -1.37 -2.69 6.96
CA ILE A 107 -2.40 -1.70 7.28
C ILE A 107 -3.68 -2.46 7.63
N HIS A 108 -4.16 -2.34 8.87
CA HIS A 108 -5.28 -3.18 9.32
C HIS A 108 -6.17 -2.49 10.35
N GLY A 109 -7.48 -2.69 10.20
CA GLY A 109 -8.49 -2.15 11.10
C GLY A 109 -8.81 -3.08 12.27
N THR A 110 -8.83 -2.58 13.50
CA THR A 110 -9.11 -3.41 14.69
C THR A 110 -10.57 -3.85 14.79
N ALA A 111 -11.49 -3.19 14.07
CA ALA A 111 -12.91 -3.52 14.00
C ALA A 111 -13.29 -4.21 12.69
N ASP A 112 -12.31 -4.74 11.95
CA ASP A 112 -12.52 -5.45 10.70
C ASP A 112 -13.41 -6.70 10.88
N PRO A 113 -14.61 -6.75 10.27
CA PRO A 113 -15.55 -7.86 10.45
C PRO A 113 -15.28 -9.04 9.50
N ALA A 114 -14.35 -8.92 8.56
CA ALA A 114 -14.06 -9.93 7.53
C ALA A 114 -12.70 -10.60 7.74
N ALA A 115 -11.64 -9.81 7.90
CA ALA A 115 -10.32 -10.25 8.30
C ALA A 115 -10.06 -9.79 9.74
N PHE A 116 -10.51 -10.58 10.71
CA PHE A 116 -10.45 -10.22 12.12
C PHE A 116 -9.02 -9.89 12.56
N TYR A 117 -8.82 -8.68 13.10
CA TYR A 117 -7.53 -8.20 13.56
C TYR A 117 -6.88 -9.14 14.59
N GLU A 118 -7.68 -9.61 15.55
CA GLU A 118 -7.32 -10.57 16.61
C GLU A 118 -7.10 -12.01 16.11
N GLY A 119 -7.29 -12.25 14.81
CA GLY A 119 -7.40 -13.59 14.24
C GLY A 119 -8.78 -14.22 14.51
N ASN A 120 -9.04 -15.32 13.83
CA ASN A 120 -10.24 -16.12 14.01
C ASN A 120 -9.97 -17.59 13.71
N SER A 121 -10.89 -18.46 14.13
CA SER A 121 -10.71 -19.91 14.06
C SER A 121 -11.79 -20.64 13.25
N PHE A 122 -12.66 -19.92 12.51
CA PHE A 122 -13.88 -20.53 11.99
C PHE A 122 -14.42 -19.87 10.71
N TYR A 123 -14.82 -20.70 9.76
CA TYR A 123 -15.67 -20.32 8.64
C TYR A 123 -16.80 -21.34 8.42
N TYR A 124 -17.99 -20.81 8.13
CA TYR A 124 -19.19 -21.61 7.89
C TYR A 124 -19.91 -21.10 6.65
N ASN A 125 -20.08 -21.97 5.66
CA ASN A 125 -20.73 -21.62 4.39
C ASN A 125 -22.22 -22.04 4.33
N GLY A 126 -22.82 -22.42 5.47
CA GLY A 126 -24.20 -22.90 5.52
C GLY A 126 -24.39 -24.40 5.25
N GLN A 127 -23.36 -25.11 4.79
CA GLN A 127 -23.37 -26.56 4.52
C GLN A 127 -22.26 -27.28 5.31
N ASP A 128 -21.06 -26.69 5.33
CA ASP A 128 -19.85 -27.24 5.94
C ASP A 128 -19.17 -26.21 6.85
N THR A 129 -18.46 -26.75 7.84
CA THR A 129 -17.64 -25.99 8.78
C THR A 129 -16.18 -26.28 8.53
N PHE A 130 -15.39 -25.25 8.24
CA PHE A 130 -13.95 -25.38 8.04
C PHE A 130 -13.21 -24.64 9.15
N TRP A 131 -12.20 -25.30 9.70
CA TRP A 131 -11.34 -24.76 10.74
C TRP A 131 -10.04 -24.28 10.09
N TYR A 132 -9.96 -22.99 9.78
CA TYR A 132 -8.69 -22.33 9.54
C TYR A 132 -8.47 -21.32 10.66
N TYR A 133 -7.22 -21.18 11.08
CA TYR A 133 -6.81 -20.30 12.17
C TYR A 133 -6.00 -19.17 11.57
N ASN A 134 -6.62 -17.99 11.44
CA ASN A 134 -5.86 -16.78 11.14
C ASN A 134 -5.13 -16.31 12.39
N ALA A 135 -3.91 -15.83 12.21
CA ALA A 135 -3.13 -15.25 13.27
C ALA A 135 -3.63 -13.84 13.65
N HIS A 136 -3.32 -13.42 14.86
CA HIS A 136 -3.42 -12.03 15.27
C HIS A 136 -2.46 -11.17 14.45
N THR A 137 -2.92 -10.00 13.99
CA THR A 137 -2.17 -9.14 13.05
C THR A 137 -0.81 -8.73 13.61
N GLU A 138 -0.73 -8.35 14.89
CA GLU A 138 0.57 -7.95 15.46
C GLU A 138 1.53 -9.15 15.59
N ASP A 139 1.03 -10.37 15.78
CA ASP A 139 1.86 -11.59 15.79
C ASP A 139 2.47 -11.86 14.40
N VAL A 140 1.72 -11.58 13.33
CA VAL A 140 2.20 -11.69 11.95
C VAL A 140 3.33 -10.69 11.69
N VAL A 141 3.10 -9.43 12.08
CA VAL A 141 4.08 -8.34 11.89
C VAL A 141 5.32 -8.58 12.75
N GLU A 142 5.16 -9.06 13.98
CA GLU A 142 6.28 -9.42 14.85
C GLU A 142 7.07 -10.61 14.30
N PHE A 143 6.40 -11.65 13.79
CA PHE A 143 7.06 -12.76 13.10
C PHE A 143 7.92 -12.23 11.95
N TRP A 144 7.38 -11.35 11.12
CA TRP A 144 8.11 -10.78 9.99
C TRP A 144 9.31 -9.94 10.45
N ALA A 145 9.11 -9.04 11.40
CA ALA A 145 10.18 -8.21 11.95
C ALA A 145 11.29 -9.07 12.56
N ARG A 146 10.97 -9.93 13.52
CA ARG A 146 11.99 -10.64 14.30
C ARG A 146 12.61 -11.83 13.57
N THR A 147 11.78 -12.59 12.84
CA THR A 147 12.19 -13.88 12.27
C THR A 147 12.72 -13.73 10.85
N ILE A 148 12.09 -12.86 10.05
CA ILE A 148 12.45 -12.68 8.64
C ILE A 148 13.43 -11.52 8.47
N ASN A 149 13.17 -10.38 9.12
CA ASN A 149 13.94 -9.14 8.93
C ASN A 149 14.98 -8.89 10.04
N GLY A 150 15.14 -9.81 11.00
CA GLY A 150 16.20 -9.76 12.01
C GLY A 150 16.12 -8.57 12.99
N CYS A 151 14.95 -7.99 13.20
CA CYS A 151 14.81 -6.80 14.04
C CYS A 151 14.90 -7.18 15.54
N ASP A 152 15.93 -6.67 16.23
CA ASP A 152 16.19 -6.95 17.64
C ASP A 152 15.46 -5.99 18.61
N ALA A 153 15.02 -4.83 18.13
CA ALA A 153 14.41 -3.79 18.97
C ALA A 153 12.92 -4.07 19.28
N ASN A 154 12.45 -3.54 20.42
CA ASN A 154 11.00 -3.37 20.62
C ASN A 154 10.48 -2.33 19.62
N PRO A 155 9.26 -2.51 19.09
CA PRO A 155 8.73 -1.55 18.15
C PRO A 155 8.50 -0.19 18.82
N SER A 156 8.71 0.86 18.05
CA SER A 156 8.21 2.19 18.41
C SER A 156 6.73 2.29 18.04
N VAL A 157 5.94 2.97 18.87
CA VAL A 157 4.51 3.19 18.63
C VAL A 157 4.25 4.68 18.61
N THR A 158 3.79 5.19 17.47
CA THR A 158 3.56 6.61 17.22
C THR A 158 2.11 6.83 16.83
N PRO A 159 1.30 7.51 17.66
CA PRO A 159 -0.04 7.92 17.25
C PRO A 159 0.05 8.95 16.12
N LEU A 160 -0.70 8.74 15.05
CA LEU A 160 -0.81 9.70 13.96
C LEU A 160 -1.91 10.74 14.25
N PRO A 161 -1.84 11.94 13.65
CA PRO A 161 -2.91 12.93 13.78
C PRO A 161 -4.25 12.41 13.26
N ASP A 162 -5.31 12.57 14.06
CA ASP A 162 -6.71 12.46 13.60
C ASP A 162 -7.04 13.73 12.80
N LEU A 163 -7.00 13.60 11.47
CA LEU A 163 -7.24 14.67 10.51
C LEU A 163 -8.72 14.80 10.18
N VAL A 164 -9.46 13.70 10.28
CA VAL A 164 -10.88 13.62 9.94
C VAL A 164 -11.65 12.90 11.05
N THR A 165 -12.34 13.66 11.88
CA THR A 165 -13.22 13.06 12.88
C THR A 165 -14.46 12.46 12.22
N GLU A 166 -14.54 11.13 12.14
CA GLU A 166 -15.73 10.43 11.65
C GLU A 166 -16.86 10.46 12.71
N PRO A 167 -17.99 11.16 12.49
CA PRO A 167 -18.94 11.42 13.57
C PRO A 167 -19.72 10.20 14.08
N GLN A 168 -19.75 9.13 13.30
CA GLN A 168 -20.57 7.93 13.55
C GLN A 168 -19.70 6.74 13.95
N GLU A 169 -18.51 6.63 13.36
CA GLU A 169 -17.59 5.50 13.49
C GLU A 169 -16.17 6.06 13.64
N PRO A 170 -15.85 6.74 14.76
CA PRO A 170 -14.57 7.42 14.93
C PRO A 170 -13.43 6.41 14.93
N SER A 171 -12.44 6.67 14.10
CA SER A 171 -11.23 5.86 13.98
C SER A 171 -9.99 6.70 14.27
N THR A 172 -8.90 6.04 14.67
CA THR A 172 -7.60 6.69 14.84
C THR A 172 -6.50 5.76 14.36
N VAL A 173 -5.35 6.29 13.99
CA VAL A 173 -4.24 5.49 13.49
C VAL A 173 -3.04 5.56 14.43
N GLU A 174 -2.46 4.42 14.74
CA GLU A 174 -1.14 4.32 15.34
C GLU A 174 -0.19 3.57 14.40
N LEU A 175 1.02 4.11 14.25
CA LEU A 175 2.09 3.52 13.49
C LEU A 175 3.02 2.75 14.44
N ILE A 176 3.13 1.45 14.22
CA ILE A 176 4.01 0.54 14.93
C ILE A 176 5.18 0.22 13.99
N GLU A 177 6.41 0.58 14.37
CA GLU A 177 7.60 0.39 13.53
C GLU A 177 8.66 -0.41 14.24
N TYR A 178 9.18 -1.42 13.55
CA TYR A 178 10.37 -2.17 13.97
C TYR A 178 11.59 -1.59 13.23
N ASP A 179 12.56 -1.10 14.00
CA ASP A 179 13.83 -0.62 13.46
C ASP A 179 14.79 -1.80 13.27
N CYS A 180 15.27 -1.97 12.05
CA CYS A 180 16.02 -3.14 11.60
C CYS A 180 17.29 -2.70 10.87
N ASP A 181 18.16 -1.92 11.53
CA ASP A 181 19.51 -1.46 11.13
C ASP A 181 19.74 -0.90 9.70
N ASN A 182 18.74 -0.86 8.82
CA ASN A 182 18.73 -0.24 7.48
C ASN A 182 17.26 -0.06 7.04
N CYS A 183 16.73 1.16 7.11
CA CYS A 183 15.41 1.56 6.58
C CYS A 183 14.21 0.75 7.15
N SER A 184 13.80 0.99 8.41
CA SER A 184 12.50 0.60 9.01
C SER A 184 11.74 -0.53 8.28
N ASN A 185 12.29 -1.75 8.31
CA ASN A 185 11.89 -2.81 7.36
C ASN A 185 10.49 -3.38 7.62
N THR A 186 9.90 -3.15 8.79
CA THR A 186 8.57 -3.68 9.11
C THR A 186 7.71 -2.64 9.82
N GLN A 187 6.60 -2.25 9.18
CA GLN A 187 5.65 -1.25 9.67
C GLN A 187 4.24 -1.83 9.75
N LEU A 188 3.49 -1.42 10.77
CA LEU A 188 2.05 -1.65 10.91
C LEU A 188 1.32 -0.32 11.18
N TYR A 189 0.44 0.06 10.26
CA TYR A 189 -0.56 1.09 10.48
C TYR A 189 -1.80 0.42 11.06
N LYS A 190 -1.90 0.46 12.38
CA LYS A 190 -3.04 -0.05 13.14
C LYS A 190 -4.12 1.02 13.18
N ILE A 191 -5.27 0.71 12.60
CA ILE A 191 -6.42 1.61 12.55
C ILE A 191 -7.39 1.19 13.65
N ASN A 192 -7.31 1.87 14.79
CA ASN A 192 -8.21 1.66 15.91
C ASN A 192 -9.64 2.00 15.51
N ASN A 193 -10.56 1.05 15.73
CA ASN A 193 -11.94 1.05 15.22
C ASN A 193 -12.05 1.11 13.69
N GLY A 194 -10.96 0.85 12.96
CA GLY A 194 -10.97 0.76 11.50
C GLY A 194 -11.66 -0.52 11.02
N TRP A 195 -12.34 -0.42 9.87
CA TRP A 195 -13.06 -1.52 9.25
C TRP A 195 -12.27 -2.15 8.08
N HIS A 196 -12.88 -3.12 7.39
CA HIS A 196 -12.31 -3.86 6.26
C HIS A 196 -12.24 -3.05 4.96
N THR A 197 -11.36 -2.05 4.90
CA THR A 197 -11.34 -1.10 3.79
C THR A 197 -9.91 -0.71 3.40
N TRP A 198 -9.76 -0.15 2.19
CA TRP A 198 -8.52 0.47 1.76
C TRP A 198 -8.52 1.95 2.18
N PRO A 199 -7.69 2.38 3.17
CA PRO A 199 -7.72 3.76 3.65
C PRO A 199 -7.38 4.77 2.56
N THR A 200 -8.18 5.80 2.46
CA THR A 200 -8.06 6.86 1.46
C THR A 200 -8.61 8.17 2.02
N SER A 201 -8.04 9.30 1.58
CA SER A 201 -8.50 10.63 1.98
C SER A 201 -9.85 11.02 1.41
N ASP A 202 -10.37 10.26 0.45
CA ASP A 202 -11.68 10.51 -0.13
C ASP A 202 -12.74 9.74 0.65
N ALA A 203 -13.88 10.39 0.92
CA ALA A 203 -15.09 9.72 1.38
C ALA A 203 -15.66 8.87 0.23
N VAL A 204 -14.91 7.85 -0.18
CA VAL A 204 -15.40 6.84 -1.11
C VAL A 204 -16.46 6.08 -0.34
N ASN A 205 -17.67 6.02 -0.88
CA ASN A 205 -18.77 5.27 -0.28
C ASN A 205 -18.59 3.81 -0.68
N ASP A 206 -17.54 3.16 -0.19
CA ASP A 206 -17.33 1.74 -0.46
C ASP A 206 -18.17 0.92 0.53
N ASN A 207 -19.43 0.74 0.13
CA ASN A 207 -20.45 0.00 0.87
C ASN A 207 -20.12 -1.48 1.08
N LEU A 208 -18.95 -1.98 0.68
CA LEU A 208 -18.58 -3.38 0.82
C LEU A 208 -18.53 -3.82 2.29
N TYR A 209 -17.99 -2.99 3.20
CA TYR A 209 -17.88 -3.37 4.62
C TYR A 209 -18.05 -2.25 5.65
N GLY A 210 -18.40 -1.01 5.32
CA GLY A 210 -18.63 0.05 6.32
C GLY A 210 -17.52 1.10 6.39
N GLY A 211 -17.40 1.80 7.53
CA GLY A 211 -16.64 3.05 7.69
C GLY A 211 -15.18 3.03 7.21
N HIS A 212 -14.70 4.17 6.70
CA HIS A 212 -13.33 4.34 6.23
C HIS A 212 -12.57 5.27 7.17
N ASN A 213 -11.34 4.90 7.55
CA ASN A 213 -10.42 5.89 8.11
C ASN A 213 -9.92 6.80 6.99
N GLN A 214 -10.01 8.11 7.21
CA GLN A 214 -9.60 9.13 6.23
C GLN A 214 -8.32 9.87 6.63
N ASP A 215 -7.67 9.46 7.73
CA ASP A 215 -6.45 10.08 8.23
C ASP A 215 -5.21 9.71 7.42
N ILE A 216 -5.23 8.55 6.76
CA ILE A 216 -4.12 8.04 5.96
C ILE A 216 -4.56 7.70 4.53
N ILE A 217 -3.61 7.83 3.60
CA ILE A 217 -3.76 7.41 2.20
C ILE A 217 -2.87 6.18 2.00
N ALA A 218 -3.45 4.98 2.12
CA ALA A 218 -2.68 3.74 2.07
C ALA A 218 -1.84 3.60 0.80
N SER A 219 -2.39 3.98 -0.36
CA SER A 219 -1.64 3.94 -1.63
C SER A 219 -0.41 4.83 -1.64
N GLN A 220 -0.44 5.97 -0.95
CA GLN A 220 0.69 6.88 -0.86
C GLN A 220 1.75 6.29 0.07
N LEU A 221 1.35 5.84 1.26
CA LEU A 221 2.25 5.22 2.24
C LEU A 221 2.97 3.99 1.64
N ILE A 222 2.23 3.14 0.94
CA ILE A 222 2.79 1.95 0.27
C ILE A 222 3.77 2.33 -0.83
N ALA A 223 3.48 3.37 -1.62
CA ALA A 223 4.39 3.84 -2.66
C ALA A 223 5.70 4.39 -2.07
N GLU A 224 5.60 5.23 -1.03
CA GLU A 224 6.75 5.78 -0.31
C GLU A 224 7.59 4.67 0.34
N PHE A 225 6.94 3.67 0.94
CA PHE A 225 7.60 2.49 1.50
C PHE A 225 8.39 1.72 0.44
N PHE A 226 7.77 1.42 -0.71
CA PHE A 226 8.46 0.72 -1.81
C PHE A 226 9.61 1.52 -2.41
N GLU A 227 9.51 2.85 -2.48
CA GLU A 227 10.60 3.71 -2.93
C GLU A 227 11.80 3.66 -1.96
N CYS A 228 11.57 3.74 -0.65
CA CYS A 228 12.62 3.71 0.38
C CYS A 228 13.43 2.40 0.37
N THR A 229 12.79 1.28 0.05
CA THR A 229 13.48 -0.02 -0.07
C THR A 229 14.40 -0.12 -1.29
N SER A 230 14.36 0.86 -2.21
CA SER A 230 15.23 0.89 -3.38
C SER A 230 16.64 1.24 -3.00
N THR A 231 17.59 0.39 -3.38
CA THR A 231 19.04 0.70 -3.35
C THR A 231 19.38 1.72 -4.44
N VAL A 232 18.80 2.91 -4.33
CA VAL A 232 19.30 4.10 -5.00
C VAL A 232 19.98 4.92 -3.92
N VAL A 233 21.29 5.11 -4.06
CA VAL A 233 22.02 6.13 -3.30
C VAL A 233 21.35 7.47 -3.62
N SER A 234 20.42 7.91 -2.76
CA SER A 234 19.80 9.22 -2.87
C SER A 234 20.39 10.14 -1.80
N THR A 235 20.82 11.30 -2.26
CA THR A 235 21.34 12.38 -1.44
C THR A 235 20.18 13.00 -0.66
N THR A 236 20.18 12.87 0.67
CA THR A 236 19.37 13.66 1.62
C THR A 236 17.92 13.93 1.18
N ASP A 237 16.98 13.13 1.64
CA ASP A 237 15.56 13.50 1.58
C ASP A 237 15.34 14.80 2.36
N VAL A 238 15.03 15.87 1.62
CA VAL A 238 14.58 17.12 2.23
C VAL A 238 13.12 16.88 2.58
N HIS A 239 12.84 16.72 3.88
CA HIS A 239 11.49 16.73 4.42
C HIS A 239 10.85 18.08 4.10
N LEU A 240 10.05 18.14 3.04
CA LEU A 240 9.40 19.37 2.61
C LEU A 240 8.17 19.64 3.47
N ASP A 241 8.08 20.85 4.01
CA ASP A 241 6.87 21.31 4.68
C ASP A 241 5.70 21.32 3.68
N PRO A 242 4.64 20.52 3.89
CA PRO A 242 3.49 20.46 2.99
C PRO A 242 2.75 21.82 2.86
N ASN A 243 2.99 22.77 3.77
CA ASN A 243 2.46 24.14 3.69
C ASN A 243 3.31 25.10 2.87
N SER A 244 4.48 24.67 2.39
CA SER A 244 5.35 25.51 1.55
C SER A 244 4.77 25.78 0.15
N VAL A 245 3.73 25.04 -0.26
CA VAL A 245 3.01 25.20 -1.53
C VAL A 245 1.50 25.27 -1.27
N SER A 246 0.85 26.32 -1.78
CA SER A 246 -0.60 26.48 -1.78
C SER A 246 -1.13 26.73 -3.20
N VAL A 247 -2.35 26.27 -3.46
CA VAL A 247 -2.98 26.37 -4.79
C VAL A 247 -4.40 26.92 -4.65
N TYR A 248 -4.78 27.89 -5.49
CA TYR A 248 -6.09 28.52 -5.44
C TYR A 248 -6.51 29.13 -6.79
N PRO A 249 -7.83 29.18 -7.09
CA PRO A 249 -8.89 28.51 -6.37
C PRO A 249 -8.80 26.99 -6.55
N ASN A 250 -9.29 26.22 -5.57
CA ASN A 250 -9.46 24.77 -5.70
C ASN A 250 -10.76 24.41 -4.96
N PRO A 251 -11.87 24.08 -5.65
CA PRO A 251 -11.98 23.79 -7.09
C PRO A 251 -11.70 24.98 -8.03
N VAL A 252 -11.21 24.67 -9.24
CA VAL A 252 -10.79 25.63 -10.27
C VAL A 252 -11.65 25.52 -11.53
N GLU A 253 -12.02 26.67 -12.10
CA GLU A 253 -12.69 26.76 -13.39
C GLU A 253 -11.66 26.83 -14.52
N ASP A 254 -10.97 27.97 -14.70
CA ASP A 254 -10.10 28.18 -15.86
C ASP A 254 -8.63 28.38 -15.51
N GLU A 255 -8.32 29.02 -14.39
CA GLU A 255 -6.95 29.38 -14.01
C GLU A 255 -6.67 29.03 -12.55
N LEU A 256 -5.61 28.26 -12.32
CA LEU A 256 -5.10 27.87 -11.02
C LEU A 256 -3.85 28.69 -10.69
N SER A 257 -3.86 29.40 -9.57
CA SER A 257 -2.68 30.08 -9.02
C SER A 257 -1.95 29.18 -8.04
N ILE A 258 -0.62 29.26 -8.05
CA ILE A 258 0.31 28.48 -7.24
C ILE A 258 1.18 29.46 -6.48
N GLN A 259 1.16 29.35 -5.16
CA GLN A 259 2.00 30.14 -4.28
C GLN A 259 2.98 29.22 -3.56
N VAL A 260 4.26 29.48 -3.76
CA VAL A 260 5.36 28.72 -3.16
C VAL A 260 6.19 29.62 -2.25
N ASN A 261 6.68 29.08 -1.14
CA ASN A 261 7.64 29.76 -0.27
C ASN A 261 9.08 29.46 -0.76
N GLY A 262 9.48 30.11 -1.86
CA GLY A 262 10.78 29.92 -2.49
C GLY A 262 10.75 30.05 -4.02
N ASP A 263 11.78 29.52 -4.68
CA ASP A 263 11.86 29.54 -6.15
C ASP A 263 11.08 28.36 -6.75
N LEU A 264 10.07 28.69 -7.56
CA LEU A 264 9.36 27.74 -8.41
C LEU A 264 10.26 27.32 -9.57
N LYS A 265 10.51 26.01 -9.74
CA LYS A 265 11.33 25.48 -10.83
C LYS A 265 10.50 24.89 -11.96
N ARG A 266 9.58 23.98 -11.62
CA ARG A 266 8.76 23.27 -12.60
C ARG A 266 7.39 23.00 -12.04
N VAL A 267 6.39 23.05 -12.92
CA VAL A 267 5.03 22.60 -12.59
C VAL A 267 4.50 21.68 -13.65
N GLU A 268 3.95 20.55 -13.20
CA GLU A 268 3.36 19.52 -14.06
C GLU A 268 2.01 19.08 -13.53
N ILE A 269 1.11 18.68 -14.43
CA ILE A 269 -0.21 18.21 -14.07
C ILE A 269 -0.39 16.80 -14.61
N TYR A 270 -0.94 15.94 -13.78
CA TYR A 270 -1.19 14.52 -14.04
C TYR A 270 -2.68 14.21 -13.92
N SER A 271 -3.17 13.32 -14.78
CA SER A 271 -4.48 12.70 -14.62
C SER A 271 -4.48 11.71 -13.44
N PRO A 272 -5.65 11.23 -12.99
CA PRO A 272 -5.73 10.19 -11.95
C PRO A 272 -5.05 8.87 -12.34
N THR A 273 -4.83 8.65 -13.63
CA THR A 273 -4.10 7.48 -14.16
C THR A 273 -2.60 7.70 -14.26
N GLY A 274 -2.06 8.82 -13.76
CA GLY A 274 -0.64 9.17 -13.82
C GLY A 274 -0.17 9.68 -15.19
N LYS A 275 -1.08 9.89 -16.16
CA LYS A 275 -0.71 10.47 -17.46
C LYS A 275 -0.44 11.96 -17.29
N LYS A 276 0.74 12.41 -17.69
CA LYS A 276 1.07 13.84 -17.77
C LYS A 276 0.14 14.53 -18.78
N VAL A 277 -0.69 15.45 -18.29
CA VAL A 277 -1.64 16.22 -19.12
C VAL A 277 -1.09 17.60 -19.48
N ARG A 278 -0.15 18.14 -18.69
CA ARG A 278 0.55 19.39 -19.01
C ARG A 278 1.91 19.49 -18.30
N SER A 279 2.85 20.18 -18.93
CA SER A 279 4.12 20.62 -18.34
C SER A 279 4.37 22.06 -18.81
N ASN A 280 4.55 23.00 -17.89
CA ASN A 280 5.08 24.32 -18.22
C ASN A 280 6.57 24.33 -17.83
N GLY A 281 7.44 24.65 -18.78
CA GLY A 281 8.89 24.75 -18.54
C GLY A 281 9.34 26.06 -17.90
N ALA A 282 8.45 27.05 -17.79
CA ALA A 282 8.71 28.34 -17.14
C ALA A 282 7.92 28.45 -15.83
N PRO A 283 8.44 29.17 -14.81
CA PRO A 283 7.83 29.28 -13.49
C PRO A 283 6.66 30.26 -13.51
N ASP A 284 5.60 29.91 -14.22
CA ASP A 284 4.35 30.66 -14.12
C ASP A 284 3.65 30.24 -12.83
N SER A 285 3.43 31.21 -11.95
CA SER A 285 2.62 31.04 -10.75
C SER A 285 1.13 30.87 -11.06
N THR A 286 0.73 30.84 -12.33
CA THR A 286 -0.65 30.69 -12.78
C THR A 286 -0.72 29.73 -13.97
N ILE A 287 -1.65 28.78 -13.92
CA ILE A 287 -1.81 27.74 -14.94
C ILE A 287 -3.24 27.70 -15.44
N SER A 288 -3.40 27.77 -16.75
CA SER A 288 -4.70 27.60 -17.39
C SER A 288 -5.10 26.11 -17.49
N LEU A 289 -6.30 25.79 -17.01
CA LEU A 289 -6.91 24.47 -16.98
C LEU A 289 -8.23 24.41 -17.75
N GLY A 290 -8.69 25.51 -18.36
CA GLY A 290 -9.98 25.56 -19.06
C GLY A 290 -10.14 24.58 -20.24
N HIS A 291 -9.05 24.00 -20.73
CA HIS A 291 -9.04 22.97 -21.78
C HIS A 291 -9.18 21.54 -21.24
N LEU A 292 -9.07 21.34 -19.92
CA LEU A 292 -9.20 20.05 -19.28
C LEU A 292 -10.67 19.77 -18.94
N PRO A 293 -11.15 18.52 -19.12
CA PRO A 293 -12.45 18.10 -18.61
C PRO A 293 -12.58 18.30 -17.10
N SER A 294 -13.81 18.44 -16.62
CA SER A 294 -14.11 18.40 -15.19
C SER A 294 -13.62 17.09 -14.57
N GLY A 295 -12.96 17.16 -13.41
CA GLY A 295 -12.39 15.99 -12.75
C GLY A 295 -11.24 16.29 -11.80
N ILE A 296 -10.68 15.23 -11.22
CA ILE A 296 -9.53 15.31 -10.31
C ILE A 296 -8.24 15.28 -11.12
N TYR A 297 -7.28 16.11 -10.74
CA TYR A 297 -5.92 16.10 -11.27
C TYR A 297 -4.92 16.24 -10.13
N PHE A 298 -3.66 15.89 -10.40
CA PHE A 298 -2.55 16.01 -9.45
C PHE A 298 -1.51 16.98 -10.01
N LEU A 299 -1.24 18.04 -9.25
CA LEU A 299 -0.23 19.05 -9.55
C LEU A 299 1.08 18.66 -8.87
N SER A 300 2.14 18.48 -9.65
CA SER A 300 3.52 18.33 -9.16
C SER A 300 4.22 19.68 -9.24
N VAL A 301 4.72 20.15 -8.11
CA VAL A 301 5.41 21.44 -7.96
C VAL A 301 6.84 21.18 -7.50
N GLU A 302 7.81 21.45 -8.37
CA GLU A 302 9.23 21.35 -8.05
C GLU A 302 9.77 22.72 -7.61
N THR A 303 10.45 22.74 -6.47
CA THR A 303 11.13 23.89 -5.90
C THR A 303 12.62 23.61 -5.70
N ALA A 304 13.37 24.59 -5.23
CA ALA A 304 14.76 24.36 -4.80
C ALA A 304 14.90 23.37 -3.64
N ALA A 305 13.87 23.26 -2.79
CA ALA A 305 13.86 22.36 -1.64
C ALA A 305 13.37 20.94 -1.99
N GLY A 306 12.73 20.76 -3.14
CA GLY A 306 12.30 19.46 -3.69
C GLY A 306 10.88 19.52 -4.29
N THR A 307 10.25 18.36 -4.47
CA THR A 307 8.96 18.23 -5.19
C THR A 307 7.79 17.96 -4.26
N ILE A 308 6.67 18.67 -4.46
CA ILE A 308 5.44 18.51 -3.68
C ILE A 308 4.27 18.21 -4.63
N MET A 309 3.41 17.27 -4.24
CA MET A 309 2.18 16.95 -4.95
C MET A 309 0.96 17.63 -4.28
N LYS A 310 0.05 18.18 -5.10
CA LYS A 310 -1.22 18.76 -4.64
C LYS A 310 -2.39 18.26 -5.50
N LYS A 311 -3.46 17.83 -4.85
CA LYS A 311 -4.74 17.49 -5.51
C LYS A 311 -5.45 18.78 -5.96
N ILE A 312 -5.90 18.80 -7.21
CA ILE A 312 -6.70 19.90 -7.78
C ILE A 312 -8.01 19.35 -8.37
N ILE A 313 -9.10 20.09 -8.23
CA ILE A 313 -10.44 19.72 -8.70
C ILE A 313 -10.84 20.71 -9.78
N LYS A 314 -11.01 20.24 -11.03
CA LYS A 314 -11.51 21.04 -12.16
C LYS A 314 -13.04 20.90 -12.24
N ASN A 315 -13.74 22.03 -12.22
CA ASN A 315 -15.20 22.07 -12.43
C ASN A 315 -15.58 22.00 -13.90
#